data_AF-A0A2E2CUE8-F1
#
_entry.id   AF-A0A2E2CUE8-F1
#
_cell.length_a   1.000
_cell.length_b   1.000
_cell.length_c   1.000
_cell.angle_alpha   90.00
_cell.angle_beta   90.00
_cell.angle_gamma   90.00
#
_symmetry.space_group_name_H-M   'P 1'
#
loop_
_entity.id
_entity.type
_entity.pdbx_description
1 polymer ?
#
loop_
_entity_poly.entity_id
_entity_poly.type
_entity_poly.pdbx_seq_one_letter_code
_entity_poly.pdbx_strand_id
1 'polypeptide(L)'
;MTRMRLIPRPTVVSQGVAFDTAQEAWLWAAFITRHGVGGGSLTAHESDIPKPCEPRDVISVACRLRRAGVLSGYEFGALCRYGAAECPPDPRIQEEVQDERYWSQALGKLTGPLQEKGIVKISPWANSATGKTHTGFKQGIGMRSDFSCYERNI
;
A
#
# COMPACT_ATOMS: atom_id res chain seq x y z
N MET A 1 -32.20 -2.81 16.86
CA MET A 1 -31.27 -2.95 15.72
C MET A 1 -29.86 -3.17 16.25
N THR A 2 -29.35 -4.40 16.20
CA THR A 2 -28.05 -4.78 16.77
C THR A 2 -26.93 -4.16 15.95
N ARG A 3 -26.23 -3.18 16.53
CA ARG A 3 -25.05 -2.56 15.91
C ARG A 3 -23.93 -3.59 15.92
N MET A 4 -23.75 -4.26 14.79
CA MET A 4 -22.68 -5.25 14.58
C MET A 4 -21.35 -4.58 14.90
N ARG A 5 -20.74 -4.94 16.04
CA ARG A 5 -19.40 -4.47 16.40
C ARG A 5 -18.43 -5.10 15.41
N LEU A 6 -17.93 -4.31 14.49
CA LEU A 6 -16.79 -4.70 13.68
C LEU A 6 -15.60 -4.79 14.63
N ILE A 7 -15.27 -6.03 15.03
CA ILE A 7 -14.02 -6.30 15.71
C ILE A 7 -12.94 -6.08 14.65
N PRO A 8 -12.00 -5.14 14.86
CA PRO A 8 -10.88 -5.00 13.94
C PRO A 8 -10.14 -6.33 13.95
N ARG A 9 -10.07 -7.00 12.78
CA ARG A 9 -9.26 -8.21 12.65
C ARG A 9 -7.85 -7.82 13.08
N PRO A 10 -7.23 -8.51 14.05
CA PRO A 10 -5.84 -8.27 14.36
C PRO A 10 -5.06 -8.41 13.06
N THR A 11 -4.24 -7.41 12.74
CA THR A 11 -3.29 -7.50 11.63
C THR A 11 -2.40 -8.69 11.98
N VAL A 12 -2.69 -9.85 11.39
CA VAL A 12 -1.86 -11.04 11.57
C VAL A 12 -0.60 -10.71 10.81
N VAL A 13 0.41 -10.21 11.53
CA VAL A 13 1.76 -10.16 11.01
C VAL A 13 2.20 -11.62 10.97
N SER A 14 1.93 -12.29 9.84
CA SER A 14 2.34 -13.67 9.64
C SER A 14 3.87 -13.70 9.66
N GLN A 15 4.50 -14.82 10.04
CA GLN A 15 5.97 -14.97 10.08
C GLN A 15 6.59 -15.03 8.67
N GLY A 16 6.29 -14.03 7.84
CA GLY A 16 6.69 -13.92 6.46
C GLY A 16 7.82 -12.92 6.25
N VAL A 17 8.41 -12.96 5.05
CA VAL A 17 9.54 -12.09 4.68
C VAL A 17 9.03 -10.73 4.22
N ALA A 18 9.44 -9.67 4.92
CA ALA A 18 9.14 -8.30 4.54
C ALA A 18 9.62 -7.95 3.13
N PHE A 19 8.81 -7.16 2.43
CA PHE A 19 9.11 -6.64 1.10
C PHE A 19 10.32 -5.71 1.14
N ASP A 20 11.11 -5.70 0.07
CA ASP A 20 12.26 -4.80 -0.01
C ASP A 20 11.81 -3.34 -0.16
N THR A 21 10.71 -3.11 -0.88
CA THR A 21 10.20 -1.77 -1.17
C THR A 21 8.68 -1.68 -1.06
N ALA A 22 8.17 -0.46 -0.84
CA ALA A 22 6.74 -0.19 -0.89
C ALA A 22 6.15 -0.44 -2.29
N GLN A 23 6.95 -0.30 -3.35
CA GLN A 23 6.55 -0.62 -4.72
C GLN A 23 6.20 -2.10 -4.85
N GLU A 24 7.11 -2.97 -4.41
CA GLU A 24 6.91 -4.41 -4.45
C GLU A 24 5.66 -4.83 -3.66
N ALA A 25 5.49 -4.27 -2.45
CA ALA A 25 4.32 -4.53 -1.61
C ALA A 25 3.00 -4.07 -2.28
N TRP A 26 3.01 -2.92 -2.94
CA TRP A 26 1.83 -2.37 -3.62
C TRP A 26 1.44 -3.19 -4.85
N LEU A 27 2.42 -3.49 -5.72
CA LEU A 27 2.19 -4.29 -6.93
C LEU A 27 1.71 -5.70 -6.56
N TRP A 28 2.32 -6.31 -5.54
CA TRP A 28 1.86 -7.59 -4.99
C TRP A 28 0.42 -7.54 -4.51
N ALA A 29 0.08 -6.52 -3.71
CA ALA A 29 -1.27 -6.40 -3.18
C ALA A 29 -2.31 -6.19 -4.29
N ALA A 30 -1.97 -5.38 -5.31
CA ALA A 30 -2.84 -5.14 -6.47
C ALA A 30 -3.04 -6.42 -7.29
N PHE A 31 -1.96 -7.15 -7.57
CA PHE A 31 -1.97 -8.42 -8.29
C PHE A 31 -2.87 -9.45 -7.60
N ILE A 32 -2.61 -9.75 -6.33
CA ILE A 32 -3.38 -10.76 -5.58
C ILE A 32 -4.85 -10.33 -5.42
N THR A 33 -5.13 -9.03 -5.27
CA THR A 33 -6.51 -8.54 -5.18
C THR A 33 -7.29 -8.78 -6.47
N ARG A 34 -6.62 -8.72 -7.61
CA ARG A 34 -7.24 -8.95 -8.92
C ARG A 34 -7.33 -10.43 -9.29
N HIS A 35 -6.22 -11.14 -9.13
CA HIS A 35 -6.06 -12.49 -9.66
C HIS A 35 -6.30 -13.59 -8.61
N GLY A 36 -6.36 -13.22 -7.32
CA GLY A 36 -6.39 -14.17 -6.22
C GLY A 36 -5.01 -14.79 -5.96
N VAL A 37 -4.92 -15.62 -4.93
CA VAL A 37 -3.66 -16.25 -4.49
C VAL A 37 -3.12 -17.28 -5.51
N GLY A 38 -3.97 -17.80 -6.39
CA GLY A 38 -3.60 -18.80 -7.42
C GLY A 38 -3.62 -18.27 -8.86
N GLY A 39 -3.82 -16.97 -9.07
CA GLY A 39 -3.96 -16.42 -10.42
C GLY A 39 -2.65 -15.86 -10.94
N GLY A 40 -2.05 -16.51 -11.93
CA GLY A 40 -0.95 -16.00 -12.77
C GLY A 40 0.43 -15.91 -12.10
N SER A 41 1.48 -15.92 -12.93
CA SER A 41 2.83 -15.59 -12.51
C SER A 41 3.09 -14.11 -12.78
N LEU A 42 3.20 -13.32 -11.72
CA LEU A 42 4.10 -12.17 -11.74
C LEU A 42 5.44 -12.70 -11.26
N THR A 43 6.50 -12.56 -12.05
CA THR A 43 7.83 -13.12 -11.75
C THR A 43 8.41 -12.67 -10.40
N ALA A 44 7.97 -11.53 -9.87
CA ALA A 44 8.31 -11.03 -8.53
C ALA A 44 7.52 -11.70 -7.38
N HIS A 45 6.48 -12.47 -7.69
CA HIS A 45 5.52 -13.04 -6.73
C HIS A 45 5.48 -14.56 -6.76
N GLU A 46 6.22 -15.19 -7.66
CA GLU A 46 6.48 -16.65 -7.71
C GLU A 46 7.51 -17.10 -6.65
N SER A 47 7.61 -16.35 -5.55
CA SER A 47 8.35 -16.83 -4.39
C SER A 47 7.37 -17.57 -3.49
N ASP A 48 7.64 -18.85 -3.22
CA ASP A 48 6.92 -19.70 -2.25
C ASP A 48 7.12 -19.25 -0.79
N ILE A 49 7.56 -17.99 -0.63
CA ILE A 49 7.91 -17.38 0.63
C ILE A 49 6.64 -16.72 1.19
N PRO A 50 6.18 -17.12 2.39
CA PRO A 50 5.03 -16.49 3.00
C PRO A 50 5.30 -14.99 3.17
N LYS A 51 4.33 -14.15 2.77
CA LYS A 51 4.39 -12.70 2.97
C LYS A 51 3.89 -12.35 4.38
N PRO A 52 4.40 -11.26 4.99
CA PRO A 52 4.12 -10.93 6.39
C PRO A 52 2.73 -10.32 6.61
N CYS A 53 1.99 -10.02 5.54
CA CYS A 53 0.70 -9.34 5.60
C CYS A 53 -0.27 -9.86 4.55
N GLU A 54 -1.53 -9.48 4.68
CA GLU A 54 -2.55 -9.67 3.65
C GLU A 54 -2.54 -8.52 2.63
N PRO A 55 -2.98 -8.72 1.37
CA PRO A 55 -3.11 -7.65 0.38
C PRO A 55 -3.94 -6.47 0.89
N ARG A 56 -4.97 -6.78 1.67
CA ARG A 56 -5.84 -5.79 2.30
C ARG A 56 -5.09 -4.88 3.26
N ASP A 57 -4.05 -5.36 3.94
CA ASP A 57 -3.30 -4.54 4.89
C ASP A 57 -2.58 -3.40 4.14
N VAL A 58 -1.96 -3.69 3.00
CA VAL A 58 -1.30 -2.70 2.14
C VAL A 58 -2.32 -1.70 1.58
N ILE A 59 -3.41 -2.20 0.99
CA ILE A 59 -4.46 -1.36 0.39
C ILE A 59 -5.11 -0.46 1.46
N SER A 60 -5.35 -1.00 2.66
CA SER A 60 -5.97 -0.24 3.75
C SER A 60 -5.14 0.97 4.20
N VAL A 61 -3.81 0.84 4.16
CA VAL A 61 -2.89 1.93 4.50
C VAL A 61 -2.98 3.02 3.44
N ALA A 62 -2.92 2.68 2.15
CA ALA A 62 -3.06 3.68 1.08
C ALA A 62 -4.42 4.40 1.15
N CYS A 63 -5.52 3.65 1.35
CA CYS A 63 -6.84 4.26 1.52
C CYS A 63 -6.91 5.17 2.77
N ARG A 64 -6.23 4.81 3.87
CA ARG A 64 -6.15 5.65 5.07
C ARG A 64 -5.39 6.94 4.80
N LEU A 65 -4.25 6.88 4.11
CA LEU A 65 -3.47 8.05 3.73
C LEU A 65 -4.25 8.97 2.79
N ARG A 66 -5.02 8.39 1.85
CA ARG A 66 -5.93 9.13 0.97
C ARG A 66 -7.03 9.85 1.76
N ARG A 67 -7.70 9.15 2.68
CA ARG A 67 -8.73 9.76 3.55
C ARG A 67 -8.18 10.84 4.48
N ALA A 68 -6.93 10.69 4.93
CA ALA A 68 -6.24 11.67 5.76
C ALA A 68 -5.70 12.87 4.96
N GLY A 69 -5.85 12.89 3.63
CA GLY A 69 -5.33 13.97 2.77
C GLY A 69 -3.80 13.95 2.59
N VAL A 70 -3.12 12.92 3.08
CA VAL A 70 -1.66 12.76 2.91
C VAL A 70 -1.34 12.38 1.46
N LEU A 71 -2.16 11.51 0.87
CA LEU A 71 -2.11 11.19 -0.55
C LEU A 71 -3.07 12.09 -1.34
N SER A 72 -2.52 12.82 -2.30
CA SER A 72 -3.28 13.62 -3.25
C SER A 72 -4.10 12.73 -4.19
N GLY A 73 -5.02 13.33 -4.95
CA GLY A 73 -5.87 12.57 -5.88
C GLY A 73 -5.08 11.98 -7.01
N TYR A 74 -4.10 12.73 -7.49
CA TYR A 74 -3.18 12.33 -8.56
C TYR A 74 -2.24 11.21 -8.09
N GLU A 75 -1.67 11.34 -6.90
CA GLU A 75 -0.81 10.31 -6.28
C GLU A 75 -1.56 8.99 -6.08
N PHE A 76 -2.76 9.05 -5.49
CA PHE A 76 -3.57 7.86 -5.29
C PHE A 76 -4.08 7.29 -6.63
N GLY A 77 -4.43 8.15 -7.59
CA GLY A 77 -4.82 7.74 -8.94
C GLY A 77 -3.70 7.01 -9.68
N ALA A 78 -2.46 7.50 -9.57
CA ALA A 78 -1.29 6.84 -10.13
C ALA A 78 -1.09 5.45 -9.48
N LEU A 79 -1.17 5.36 -8.14
CA LEU A 79 -1.11 4.06 -7.44
C LEU A 79 -2.15 3.06 -7.98
N CYS A 80 -3.41 3.49 -8.12
CA CYS A 80 -4.46 2.64 -8.65
C CYS A 80 -4.22 2.25 -10.12
N ARG A 81 -3.83 3.19 -10.98
CA ARG A 81 -3.64 2.96 -12.41
C ARG A 81 -2.51 1.98 -12.68
N TYR A 82 -1.35 2.20 -12.07
CA TYR A 82 -0.16 1.37 -12.29
C TYR A 82 -0.17 0.09 -11.45
N GLY A 83 -0.86 0.08 -10.31
CA GLY A 83 -1.24 -1.16 -9.64
C GLY A 83 -2.14 -2.02 -10.52
N ALA A 84 -3.08 -1.39 -11.23
CA ALA A 84 -3.94 -2.06 -12.19
C ALA A 84 -3.23 -2.43 -13.51
N ALA A 85 -2.14 -1.77 -13.87
CA ALA A 85 -1.29 -2.21 -14.99
C ALA A 85 -0.28 -3.29 -14.57
N GLU A 86 -0.16 -3.55 -13.25
CA GLU A 86 0.85 -4.45 -12.65
C GLU A 86 2.28 -4.09 -13.04
N CYS A 87 2.50 -2.83 -13.41
CA CYS A 87 3.75 -2.32 -13.94
C CYS A 87 3.92 -0.88 -13.47
N PRO A 88 5.11 -0.48 -12.98
CA PRO A 88 5.38 0.92 -12.67
C PRO A 88 5.42 1.79 -13.95
N PRO A 89 5.18 3.10 -13.84
CA PRO A 89 5.38 4.04 -14.95
C PRO A 89 6.83 4.03 -15.44
N ASP A 90 7.02 4.20 -16.76
CA ASP A 90 8.33 4.35 -17.38
C ASP A 90 8.68 5.83 -17.59
N PRO A 91 9.69 6.39 -16.89
CA PRO A 91 10.10 7.79 -17.06
C PRO A 91 10.67 8.11 -18.45
N ARG A 92 10.94 7.12 -19.30
CA ARG A 92 11.38 7.31 -20.68
C ARG A 92 10.23 7.70 -21.61
N ILE A 93 8.99 7.46 -21.21
CA ILE A 93 7.78 7.81 -21.97
C ILE A 93 7.33 9.18 -21.49
N GLN A 94 7.28 10.16 -22.39
CA GLN A 94 7.02 11.56 -22.04
C GLN A 94 5.68 11.74 -21.32
N GLU A 95 4.67 10.98 -21.73
CA GLU A 95 3.32 10.98 -21.16
C GLU A 95 3.31 10.42 -19.72
N GLU A 96 4.25 9.52 -19.40
CA GLU A 96 4.32 8.85 -18.09
C GLU A 96 5.27 9.56 -17.10
N VAL A 97 6.08 10.53 -17.53
CA VAL A 97 6.99 11.27 -16.64
C VAL A 97 6.25 11.88 -15.45
N GLN A 98 5.08 12.48 -15.72
CA GLN A 98 4.30 13.11 -14.66
C GLN A 98 3.69 12.08 -13.71
N ASP A 99 3.31 10.93 -14.25
CA ASP A 99 2.76 9.81 -13.51
C ASP A 99 3.83 9.10 -12.67
N GLU A 100 5.05 8.96 -13.17
CA GLU A 100 6.23 8.51 -12.41
C GLU A 100 6.45 9.38 -11.19
N ARG A 101 6.40 10.70 -11.35
CA ARG A 101 6.55 11.61 -10.21
C ARG A 101 5.47 11.38 -9.16
N TYR A 102 4.21 11.24 -9.57
CA TYR A 102 3.11 10.99 -8.64
C TYR A 102 3.20 9.61 -7.98
N TRP A 103 3.60 8.60 -8.74
CA TRP A 103 3.86 7.25 -8.26
C TRP A 103 4.96 7.22 -7.20
N SER A 104 6.13 7.78 -7.52
CA SER A 104 7.29 7.85 -6.61
C SER A 104 6.98 8.64 -5.34
N GLN A 105 6.25 9.75 -5.44
CA GLN A 105 5.79 10.51 -4.26
C GLN A 105 4.82 9.70 -3.41
N ALA A 106 3.86 9.01 -4.03
CA ALA A 106 2.88 8.19 -3.34
C ALA A 106 3.55 7.03 -2.60
N LEU A 107 4.49 6.33 -3.24
CA LEU A 107 5.28 5.26 -2.65
C LEU A 107 6.18 5.76 -1.50
N GLY A 108 6.78 6.94 -1.64
CA GLY A 108 7.55 7.56 -0.56
C GLY A 108 6.70 7.79 0.70
N LYS A 109 5.46 8.27 0.53
CA LYS A 109 4.50 8.45 1.63
C LYS A 109 3.97 7.13 2.20
N LEU A 110 3.90 6.09 1.38
CA LEU A 110 3.43 4.76 1.77
C LEU A 110 4.50 3.97 2.54
N THR A 111 5.79 4.20 2.23
CA THR A 111 6.93 3.49 2.81
C THR A 111 6.95 3.53 4.33
N GLY A 112 6.84 4.71 4.95
CA GLY A 112 6.90 4.85 6.42
C GLY A 112 5.82 4.03 7.15
N PRO A 113 4.53 4.22 6.84
CA PRO A 113 3.44 3.44 7.43
C PRO A 113 3.54 1.92 7.18
N LEU A 114 4.12 1.48 6.06
CA LEU A 114 4.35 0.04 5.81
C LEU A 114 5.53 -0.50 6.61
N GLN A 115 6.59 0.29 6.80
CA GLN A 115 7.72 -0.03 7.65
C GLN A 115 7.32 -0.14 9.13
N GLU A 116 6.50 0.80 9.63
CA GLU A 116 5.93 0.74 10.99
C GLU A 116 5.13 -0.54 11.25
N LYS A 117 4.54 -1.12 10.19
CA LYS A 117 3.78 -2.38 10.25
C LYS A 117 4.65 -3.64 10.04
N GLY A 118 5.95 -3.49 9.78
CA GLY A 118 6.85 -4.59 9.45
C GLY A 118 6.58 -5.24 8.09
N ILE A 119 5.83 -4.57 7.20
CA ILE A 119 5.51 -5.08 5.87
C ILE A 119 6.68 -4.85 4.92
N VAL A 120 7.30 -3.67 5.00
CA VAL A 120 8.47 -3.29 4.21
C VAL A 120 9.69 -3.22 5.11
N LYS A 121 10.85 -3.65 4.63
CA LYS A 121 12.11 -3.56 5.36
C LYS A 121 12.41 -2.10 5.74
N ILE A 122 12.80 -1.90 6.99
CA ILE A 122 13.36 -0.63 7.43
C ILE A 122 14.81 -0.61 6.94
N SER A 123 15.13 0.29 6.00
CA SER A 123 16.51 0.48 5.59
C SER A 123 17.27 1.21 6.72
N PRO A 124 18.31 0.60 7.31
CA PRO A 124 19.02 1.20 8.45
C PRO A 124 19.78 2.48 8.08
N TRP A 125 20.08 2.72 6.80
CA TRP A 125 20.79 3.92 6.35
C TRP A 125 19.86 5.06 5.90
N ALA A 126 18.56 4.82 5.70
CA ALA A 126 17.59 5.83 5.26
C ALA A 126 17.14 6.78 6.39
N ASN A 127 17.21 6.34 7.64
CA ASN A 127 16.74 7.10 8.80
C ASN A 127 17.74 8.18 9.26
N SER A 128 18.95 8.21 8.69
CA SER A 128 19.99 9.19 9.03
C SER A 128 19.70 10.60 8.49
N ALA A 129 18.79 10.74 7.51
CA ALA A 129 18.53 12.01 6.82
C ALA A 129 17.25 12.74 7.29
N THR A 130 16.40 12.09 8.09
CA THR A 130 15.12 12.65 8.53
C THR A 130 15.03 12.66 10.06
N GLY A 131 15.68 13.66 10.67
CA GLY A 131 15.38 14.10 12.03
C GLY A 131 13.97 14.70 12.14
N LYS A 132 12.93 13.93 11.83
CA LYS A 132 11.55 14.27 12.16
C LYS A 132 11.16 13.45 13.37
N THR A 133 11.18 14.15 14.50
CA THR A 133 10.64 13.72 15.78
C THR A 133 9.28 13.06 15.58
N HIS A 134 9.14 11.90 16.21
CA HIS A 134 7.95 11.09 16.26
C HIS A 134 6.85 11.84 17.04
N THR A 135 6.18 12.80 16.41
CA THR A 135 5.00 13.44 17.01
C THR A 135 3.87 12.42 16.95
N GLY A 136 3.58 11.81 18.09
CA GLY A 136 2.66 10.70 18.23
C GLY A 136 1.36 10.89 17.46
N PHE A 137 1.12 10.00 16.50
CA PHE A 137 -0.17 9.83 15.85
C PHE A 137 -1.14 9.26 16.90
N LYS A 138 -1.74 10.15 17.71
CA LYS A 138 -2.77 9.76 18.67
C LYS A 138 -3.91 9.08 17.91
N GLN A 139 -4.03 7.78 18.14
CA GLN A 139 -5.21 7.00 17.77
C GLN A 139 -6.42 7.58 18.48
N GLY A 140 -7.27 8.22 17.71
CA GLY A 140 -8.58 8.62 18.16
C GLY A 140 -9.31 9.21 16.98
N ILE A 141 -10.08 8.38 16.27
CA ILE A 141 -11.29 8.78 15.55
C ILE A 141 -12.05 7.50 15.18
N GLY A 142 -13.34 7.53 15.51
CA GLY A 142 -14.26 6.42 15.46
C GLY A 142 -14.39 5.77 14.10
N MET A 143 -14.41 4.45 14.16
CA MET A 143 -14.64 3.52 13.07
C MET A 143 -16.02 3.79 12.43
N ARG A 144 -16.00 4.31 11.20
CA ARG A 144 -17.09 4.11 10.22
C ARG A 144 -16.44 3.54 8.96
N SER A 145 -16.61 2.23 8.83
CA SER A 145 -16.16 1.40 7.74
C SER A 145 -17.20 1.43 6.62
N ASP A 146 -16.91 2.18 5.57
CA ASP A 146 -17.49 1.92 4.25
C ASP A 146 -16.33 1.57 3.33
N PHE A 147 -16.02 0.27 3.30
CA PHE A 147 -15.16 -0.34 2.28
C PHE A 147 -16.01 -0.54 1.03
N SER A 148 -16.16 0.50 0.22
CA SER A 148 -16.78 0.38 -1.11
C SER A 148 -16.23 1.47 -2.03
N CYS A 149 -15.03 1.26 -2.54
CA CYS A 149 -14.48 2.01 -3.68
C CYS A 149 -13.66 1.05 -4.55
N TYR A 150 -14.29 0.02 -5.10
CA TYR A 150 -13.69 -0.76 -6.20
C TYR A 150 -14.73 -1.31 -7.20
N GLU A 151 -15.91 -0.70 -7.30
CA GLU A 151 -16.85 -1.01 -8.38
C GLU A 151 -17.52 0.27 -8.87
N ARG A 152 -17.62 0.36 -10.21
CA ARG A 152 -18.22 1.41 -11.06
C ARG A 152 -17.26 2.49 -11.57
N ASN A 153 -16.59 2.17 -12.67
CA ASN A 153 -16.73 2.96 -13.90
C ASN A 153 -16.33 2.08 -15.09
N ILE A 154 -17.34 1.38 -15.63
CA ILE A 154 -17.45 1.03 -17.06
C ILE A 154 -18.71 1.77 -17.53
#